data_AF-A0A8S0T553-F1
#
_entry.id   AF-A0A8S0T553-F1
#
_cell.length_a   1.000
_cell.length_b   1.000
_cell.length_c   1.000
_cell.angle_alpha   90.00
_cell.angle_beta   90.00
_cell.angle_gamma   90.00
#
_symmetry.space_group_name_H-M   'P 1'
#
loop_
_entity.id
_entity.type
_entity.pdbx_description
1 polymer ?
#
loop_
_entity_poly.entity_id
_entity_poly.type
_entity_poly.pdbx_seq_one_letter_code
_entity_poly.pdbx_strand_id
1 'polypeptide(L)'
;MVEDGSKFPEVDTFEFAYAGKNKCWTCNAAKAQNDEMLVKEHEYLIERAKEQQLLQDIPLEEIPIDDPDAGINIMMSVLGTKPGRRILGLGDGRLRDIGISSSNVHNLEKELEAERAARKVADAARVSMEQNMQNKLKVVEQQFNSTLQSRHHSMHQLCGKVPGSLYHHLYQGER
;
A
#
# COMPACT_ATOMS: atom_id res chain seq x y z
N MET A 1 -7.79 -18.46 -20.23
CA MET A 1 -7.41 -17.52 -19.16
C MET A 1 -8.42 -17.76 -18.07
N VAL A 2 -8.01 -18.34 -16.95
CA VAL A 2 -8.91 -18.53 -15.80
C VAL A 2 -9.15 -17.13 -15.24
N GLU A 3 -10.40 -16.69 -15.16
CA GLU A 3 -10.73 -15.48 -14.42
C GLU A 3 -10.47 -15.79 -12.95
N ASP A 4 -9.38 -15.25 -12.41
CA ASP A 4 -8.91 -15.44 -11.04
C ASP A 4 -9.66 -14.47 -10.10
N GLY A 5 -11.00 -14.55 -10.15
CA GLY A 5 -11.94 -13.66 -9.47
C GLY A 5 -13.15 -14.41 -8.93
N SER A 6 -13.88 -13.79 -8.01
CA SER A 6 -15.10 -14.35 -7.47
C SER A 6 -16.15 -14.53 -8.57
N LYS A 7 -17.02 -15.52 -8.40
CA LYS A 7 -18.20 -15.68 -9.24
C LYS A 7 -19.26 -14.60 -8.98
N PHE A 8 -19.10 -13.86 -7.89
CA PHE A 8 -19.97 -12.79 -7.45
C PHE A 8 -19.27 -11.42 -7.56
N PRO A 9 -19.73 -10.53 -8.46
CA PRO A 9 -19.15 -9.19 -8.63
C PRO A 9 -19.12 -8.37 -7.34
N GLU A 10 -20.02 -8.61 -6.40
CA GLU A 10 -20.04 -7.94 -5.09
C GLU A 10 -18.80 -8.26 -4.25
N VAL A 11 -18.33 -9.51 -4.27
CA VAL A 11 -17.15 -9.95 -3.52
C VAL A 11 -15.89 -9.34 -4.13
N ASP A 12 -15.80 -9.30 -5.47
CA ASP A 12 -14.71 -8.63 -6.19
C ASP A 12 -14.71 -7.12 -5.93
N THR A 13 -15.90 -6.50 -5.90
CA THR A 13 -16.04 -5.07 -5.59
C THR A 13 -15.54 -4.77 -4.17
N PHE A 14 -15.83 -5.66 -3.21
CA PHE A 14 -15.30 -5.55 -1.85
C PHE A 14 -13.77 -5.69 -1.82
N GLU A 15 -13.20 -6.72 -2.48
CA GLU A 15 -11.75 -6.88 -2.59
C GLU A 15 -11.11 -5.60 -3.17
N PHE A 16 -11.64 -5.10 -4.29
CA PHE A 16 -11.11 -3.92 -4.94
C PHE A 16 -11.16 -2.67 -4.05
N ALA A 17 -12.27 -2.45 -3.32
CA ALA A 17 -12.44 -1.30 -2.46
C ALA A 17 -11.48 -1.28 -1.26
N TYR A 18 -11.17 -2.45 -0.70
CA TYR A 18 -10.43 -2.56 0.57
C TYR A 18 -8.97 -3.02 0.42
N ALA A 19 -8.64 -3.84 -0.56
CA ALA A 19 -7.26 -4.26 -0.87
C ALA A 19 -6.58 -3.32 -1.90
N GLY A 20 -7.37 -2.59 -2.70
CA GLY A 20 -6.88 -1.74 -3.78
C GLY A 20 -6.32 -2.52 -4.98
N LYS A 21 -5.80 -1.79 -5.97
CA LYS A 21 -5.40 -2.34 -7.29
C LYS A 21 -4.35 -3.45 -7.28
N ASN A 22 -3.61 -3.63 -6.18
CA ASN A 22 -2.52 -4.59 -6.09
C ASN A 22 -2.84 -5.77 -5.15
N LYS A 23 -4.11 -5.95 -4.74
CA LYS A 23 -4.53 -6.96 -3.74
C LYS A 23 -3.71 -6.91 -2.44
N CYS A 24 -3.21 -5.72 -2.10
CA CYS A 24 -2.37 -5.51 -0.93
C CYS A 24 -3.27 -5.13 0.25
N TRP A 25 -3.70 -6.14 1.01
CA TRP A 25 -4.48 -5.95 2.21
C TRP A 25 -3.72 -5.14 3.24
N THR A 26 -4.19 -3.93 3.50
CA THR A 26 -3.61 -3.04 4.51
C THR A 26 -4.33 -3.13 5.85
N CYS A 27 -5.59 -3.54 5.85
CA CYS A 27 -6.42 -3.75 7.03
C CYS A 27 -6.71 -5.25 7.20
N ASN A 28 -6.31 -5.82 8.35
CA ASN A 28 -6.51 -7.24 8.64
C ASN A 28 -8.00 -7.60 8.80
N ALA A 29 -8.80 -6.71 9.38
CA ALA A 29 -10.24 -6.92 9.52
C ALA A 29 -10.93 -7.01 8.14
N ALA A 30 -10.56 -6.13 7.20
CA ALA A 30 -11.11 -6.17 5.85
C ALA A 30 -10.72 -7.46 5.11
N LYS A 31 -9.47 -7.89 5.29
CA LYS A 31 -9.01 -9.16 4.73
C LYS A 31 -9.79 -10.34 5.30
N ALA A 32 -9.95 -10.41 6.62
CA ALA A 32 -10.69 -11.49 7.26
C ALA A 32 -12.15 -11.56 6.80
N GLN A 33 -12.79 -10.41 6.58
CA GLN A 33 -14.13 -10.36 6.01
C GLN A 33 -14.17 -10.83 4.55
N ASN A 34 -13.18 -10.49 3.73
CA ASN A 34 -13.10 -11.03 2.38
C ASN A 34 -12.87 -12.55 2.37
N ASP A 35 -11.98 -13.05 3.21
CA ASP A 35 -11.75 -14.48 3.40
C ASP A 35 -13.07 -15.19 3.81
N GLU A 36 -13.86 -14.60 4.72
CA GLU A 36 -15.17 -15.11 5.11
C GLU A 36 -16.19 -15.08 3.94
N MET A 37 -16.18 -14.04 3.10
CA MET A 37 -17.05 -13.97 1.91
C MET A 37 -16.74 -15.10 0.93
N LEU A 38 -15.46 -15.40 0.69
CA LEU A 38 -15.03 -16.50 -0.19
C LEU A 38 -15.43 -17.87 0.36
N VAL A 39 -15.36 -18.06 1.69
CA VAL A 39 -15.86 -19.29 2.33
C VAL A 39 -17.36 -19.45 2.09
N LYS A 40 -18.15 -18.40 2.29
CA LYS A 40 -19.61 -18.46 2.08
C LYS A 40 -20.01 -18.61 0.62
N GLU A 41 -19.26 -18.03 -0.31
CA GLU A 41 -19.40 -18.28 -1.74
C GLU A 41 -19.19 -19.78 -2.04
N HIS A 42 -18.14 -20.37 -1.49
CA HIS A 42 -17.87 -21.79 -1.69
C HIS A 42 -18.98 -22.69 -1.10
N GLU A 43 -19.46 -22.38 0.11
CA GLU A 43 -20.59 -23.08 0.73
C GLU A 43 -21.86 -22.99 -0.12
N TYR A 44 -22.17 -21.79 -0.61
CA TYR A 44 -23.32 -21.55 -1.50
C TYR A 44 -23.21 -22.39 -2.78
N LEU A 45 -22.04 -22.41 -3.43
CA LEU A 45 -21.83 -23.20 -4.65
C LEU A 45 -21.97 -24.70 -4.40
N ILE A 46 -21.50 -25.20 -3.26
CA ILE A 46 -21.68 -26.61 -2.87
C ILE A 46 -23.17 -26.94 -2.69
N GLU A 47 -23.94 -26.08 -2.00
CA GLU A 47 -25.37 -26.28 -1.81
C GLU A 47 -26.12 -26.26 -3.15
N ARG A 48 -25.80 -25.30 -4.02
CA ARG A 48 -26.36 -25.21 -5.37
C ARG A 48 -26.05 -26.46 -6.22
N ALA A 49 -24.83 -26.99 -6.14
CA ALA A 49 -24.45 -28.22 -6.83
C ALA A 49 -25.32 -29.41 -6.41
N LYS A 50 -25.57 -29.54 -5.09
CA LYS A 50 -26.42 -30.59 -4.52
C LYS A 50 -27.86 -30.47 -4.98
N GLU A 51 -28.42 -29.26 -4.96
CA GLU A 51 -29.80 -29.00 -5.40
C GLU A 51 -30.01 -29.35 -6.87
N GLN A 52 -29.05 -29.01 -7.72
CA GLN A 52 -29.10 -29.29 -9.15
C GLN A 52 -28.74 -30.74 -9.50
N GLN A 53 -28.45 -31.59 -8.49
CA GLN A 53 -27.98 -32.96 -8.66
C GLN A 53 -26.75 -33.08 -9.58
N LEU A 54 -25.95 -32.01 -9.71
CA LEU A 54 -24.77 -31.92 -10.58
C LEU A 54 -23.55 -32.63 -9.97
N LEU A 55 -23.80 -33.78 -9.35
CA LEU A 55 -23.08 -34.13 -8.13
C LEU A 55 -21.62 -34.57 -8.33
N GLN A 56 -21.07 -34.70 -9.55
CA GLN A 56 -19.69 -35.20 -9.71
C GLN A 56 -18.86 -34.64 -10.89
N ASP A 57 -19.44 -34.02 -11.92
CA ASP A 57 -18.69 -33.76 -13.17
C ASP A 57 -18.52 -32.28 -13.56
N ILE A 58 -19.15 -31.34 -12.84
CA ILE A 58 -19.09 -29.91 -13.18
C ILE A 58 -18.24 -29.16 -12.13
N PRO A 59 -17.20 -28.41 -12.55
CA PRO A 59 -16.45 -27.52 -11.66
C PRO A 59 -17.38 -26.52 -10.94
N LEU A 60 -17.06 -26.15 -9.70
CA LEU A 60 -17.88 -25.18 -8.94
C LEU A 60 -17.97 -23.83 -9.67
N GLU A 61 -16.93 -23.46 -10.41
CA GLU A 61 -16.89 -22.25 -11.25
C GLU A 61 -17.89 -22.30 -12.40
N GLU A 62 -18.37 -23.48 -12.82
CA GLU A 62 -19.29 -23.67 -13.95
C GLU A 62 -20.76 -23.81 -13.52
N ILE A 63 -21.05 -23.92 -12.22
CA ILE A 63 -22.42 -24.04 -11.71
C ILE A 63 -23.27 -22.81 -12.11
N PRO A 64 -24.41 -22.97 -12.79
CA PRO A 64 -25.25 -21.82 -13.13
C PRO A 64 -25.82 -21.17 -11.87
N ILE A 65 -25.66 -19.85 -11.78
CA ILE A 65 -26.26 -19.03 -10.72
C ILE A 65 -27.49 -18.35 -11.29
N ASP A 66 -28.65 -18.74 -10.77
CA ASP A 66 -29.96 -18.24 -11.12
C ASP A 66 -30.55 -17.32 -10.04
N ASP A 67 -29.95 -17.28 -8.86
CA ASP A 67 -30.21 -16.24 -7.85
C ASP A 67 -29.32 -15.01 -8.11
N PRO A 68 -29.86 -13.91 -8.69
CA PRO A 68 -29.11 -12.68 -8.93
C PRO A 68 -28.75 -11.94 -7.63
N ASP A 69 -29.28 -12.36 -6.48
CA ASP A 69 -29.08 -11.70 -5.20
C ASP A 69 -28.10 -12.46 -4.29
N ALA A 70 -27.60 -13.62 -4.70
CA ALA A 70 -26.73 -14.47 -3.90
C ALA A 70 -25.44 -13.75 -3.46
N GLY A 71 -24.77 -13.01 -4.37
CA GLY A 71 -23.56 -12.25 -4.05
C GLY A 71 -23.81 -11.16 -3.00
N ILE A 72 -24.90 -10.40 -3.15
CA ILE A 72 -25.33 -9.40 -2.16
C ILE A 72 -25.64 -10.07 -0.81
N ASN A 73 -26.34 -11.20 -0.82
CA ASN A 73 -26.68 -11.96 0.39
C ASN A 73 -25.43 -12.46 1.13
N ILE A 74 -24.45 -12.99 0.40
CA ILE A 74 -23.14 -13.40 0.94
C ILE A 74 -22.46 -12.20 1.60
N MET A 75 -22.27 -11.12 0.85
CA MET A 75 -21.60 -9.91 1.34
C MET A 75 -22.28 -9.36 2.61
N MET A 76 -23.60 -9.23 2.61
CA MET A 76 -24.33 -8.72 3.76
C MET A 76 -24.29 -9.65 4.97
N SER A 77 -24.31 -10.97 4.75
CA SER A 77 -24.23 -11.95 5.84
C SER A 77 -22.90 -11.86 6.61
N VAL A 78 -21.81 -11.50 5.93
CA VAL A 78 -20.48 -11.28 6.53
C VAL A 78 -20.41 -9.90 7.18
N LEU A 79 -20.85 -8.87 6.46
CA LEU A 79 -20.84 -7.50 6.96
C LEU A 79 -21.89 -7.24 8.04
N GLY A 80 -22.74 -8.22 8.37
CA GLY A 80 -23.82 -8.10 9.35
C GLY A 80 -24.87 -7.04 8.97
N THR A 81 -24.93 -6.65 7.69
CA THR A 81 -25.95 -5.73 7.18
C THR A 81 -27.20 -6.52 6.83
N LYS A 82 -28.38 -5.94 7.06
CA LYS A 82 -29.63 -6.55 6.57
C LYS A 82 -29.89 -6.03 5.17
N PRO A 83 -30.33 -6.87 4.22
CA PRO A 83 -30.91 -6.37 2.98
C PRO A 83 -32.09 -5.48 3.35
N GLY A 84 -32.07 -4.20 2.95
CA GLY A 84 -33.30 -3.43 3.05
C GLY A 84 -34.27 -3.80 1.94
N ARG A 85 -35.40 -3.08 1.89
CA ARG A 85 -36.50 -3.43 1.00
C ARG A 85 -36.08 -3.26 -0.45
N ARG A 86 -36.40 -4.26 -1.27
CA ARG A 86 -36.32 -4.15 -2.72
C ARG A 86 -37.33 -3.10 -3.17
N ILE A 87 -36.85 -1.99 -3.74
CA ILE A 87 -37.71 -0.96 -4.29
C ILE A 87 -38.18 -1.46 -5.67
N LEU A 88 -39.40 -2.01 -5.73
CA LEU A 88 -40.06 -2.36 -6.98
C LEU A 88 -40.68 -1.08 -7.56
N GLY A 89 -40.21 -0.60 -8.72
CA GLY A 89 -40.88 0.52 -9.41
C GLY A 89 -40.05 1.39 -10.37
N LEU A 90 -38.72 1.21 -10.46
CA LEU A 90 -37.88 1.94 -11.42
C LEU A 90 -37.18 0.91 -12.30
N GLY A 91 -37.46 0.93 -13.61
CA GLY A 91 -37.08 -0.10 -14.57
C GLY A 91 -35.60 -0.48 -14.50
N ASP A 92 -35.32 -1.79 -14.57
CA ASP A 92 -34.03 -2.52 -14.56
C ASP A 92 -32.90 -2.09 -13.60
N GLY A 93 -33.00 -0.95 -12.93
CA GLY A 93 -32.11 -0.51 -11.88
C GLY A 93 -32.55 -1.11 -10.55
N ARG A 94 -31.98 -2.26 -10.18
CA ARG A 94 -32.18 -2.91 -8.87
C ARG A 94 -31.54 -2.09 -7.75
N LEU A 95 -32.14 -0.95 -7.41
CA LEU A 95 -31.76 -0.15 -6.26
C LEU A 95 -32.40 -0.77 -5.00
N ARG A 96 -31.61 -1.49 -4.20
CA ARG A 96 -32.00 -1.86 -2.84
C ARG A 96 -31.67 -0.70 -1.93
N ASP A 97 -32.61 -0.35 -1.06
CA ASP A 97 -32.31 0.50 0.07
C ASP A 97 -31.40 -0.34 0.98
N ILE A 98 -30.08 -0.14 0.94
CA ILE A 98 -29.18 -0.83 1.87
C ILE A 98 -29.37 -0.07 3.18
N GLY A 99 -30.08 -0.67 4.12
CA GLY A 99 -30.11 -0.16 5.49
C GLY A 99 -28.69 -0.25 6.04
N ILE A 100 -27.91 0.83 5.92
CA ILE A 100 -26.56 0.97 6.47
C ILE A 100 -26.70 1.07 7.99
N SER A 101 -27.05 -0.04 8.62
CA SER A 101 -27.10 -0.18 10.06
C SER A 101 -26.48 -1.51 10.42
N SER A 102 -25.20 -1.67 10.08
CA SER A 102 -24.37 -2.63 10.78
C SER A 102 -23.20 -1.91 11.43
N SER A 103 -22.99 -2.23 12.70
CA SER A 103 -21.82 -1.83 13.47
C SER A 103 -20.52 -2.31 12.82
N ASN A 104 -20.57 -3.40 12.06
CA ASN A 104 -19.37 -4.03 11.50
C ASN A 104 -18.80 -3.22 10.33
N VAL A 105 -19.65 -2.69 9.44
CA VAL A 105 -19.18 -1.80 8.36
C VAL A 105 -18.59 -0.51 8.95
N HIS A 106 -19.28 0.10 9.92
CA HIS A 106 -18.78 1.31 10.57
C HIS A 106 -17.46 1.11 11.33
N ASN A 107 -17.32 -0.03 12.01
CA ASN A 107 -16.07 -0.39 12.68
C ASN A 107 -14.95 -0.64 11.68
N LEU A 108 -15.25 -1.31 10.56
CA LEU A 108 -14.30 -1.56 9.49
C LEU A 108 -13.78 -0.26 8.87
N GLU A 109 -14.68 0.67 8.56
CA GLU A 109 -14.34 2.00 8.03
C GLU A 109 -13.45 2.77 9.00
N LYS A 110 -13.78 2.76 10.30
CA LYS A 110 -12.96 3.38 11.34
C LYS A 110 -11.59 2.75 11.50
N GLU A 111 -11.50 1.43 11.48
CA GLU A 111 -10.23 0.72 11.58
C GLU A 111 -9.35 1.00 10.36
N LEU A 112 -9.95 1.02 9.17
CA LEU A 112 -9.26 1.39 7.94
C LEU A 112 -8.77 2.84 7.95
N GLU A 113 -9.56 3.77 8.49
CA GLU A 113 -9.17 5.16 8.65
C GLU A 113 -8.02 5.32 9.65
N ALA A 114 -8.07 4.62 10.78
CA ALA A 114 -7.00 4.60 11.78
C ALA A 114 -5.70 4.04 11.20
N GLU A 115 -5.76 2.94 10.46
CA GLU A 115 -4.61 2.31 9.80
C GLU A 115 -4.00 3.26 8.74
N ARG A 116 -4.83 3.93 7.93
CA ARG A 116 -4.38 4.94 6.96
C ARG A 116 -3.72 6.13 7.65
N ALA A 117 -4.24 6.58 8.78
CA ALA A 117 -3.66 7.67 9.55
C ALA A 117 -2.30 7.26 10.16
N ALA A 118 -2.22 6.07 10.76
CA ALA A 118 -0.98 5.54 11.32
C ALA A 118 0.13 5.42 10.26
N ARG A 119 -0.22 4.95 9.06
CA ARG A 119 0.73 4.86 7.93
C ARG A 119 1.24 6.23 7.48
N LYS A 120 0.37 7.23 7.34
CA LYS A 120 0.79 8.60 7.01
C LYS A 120 1.79 9.15 8.03
N VAL A 121 1.56 8.88 9.32
CA VAL A 121 2.48 9.28 10.39
C VAL A 121 3.81 8.53 10.28
N ALA A 122 3.79 7.22 10.05
CA ALA A 122 4.99 6.41 9.90
C ALA A 122 5.82 6.84 8.67
N ASP A 123 5.18 7.10 7.53
CA ASP A 123 5.83 7.59 6.32
C ASP A 123 6.42 8.99 6.52
N ALA A 124 5.69 9.89 7.19
CA ALA A 124 6.19 11.22 7.53
C ALA A 124 7.42 11.14 8.47
N ALA A 125 7.39 10.25 9.47
CA ALA A 125 8.52 10.03 10.36
C ALA A 125 9.74 9.49 9.60
N ARG A 126 9.54 8.53 8.68
CA ARG A 126 10.61 7.99 7.84
C ARG A 126 11.25 9.07 6.97
N VAL A 127 10.43 9.87 6.29
CA VAL A 127 10.90 11.00 5.46
C VAL A 127 11.65 12.03 6.30
N SER A 128 11.14 12.35 7.49
CA SER A 128 11.79 13.29 8.41
C SER A 128 13.17 12.79 8.87
N MET A 129 13.30 11.51 9.23
CA MET A 129 14.58 10.90 9.59
C MET A 129 15.57 10.93 8.41
N GLU A 130 15.10 10.60 7.21
CA GLU A 130 15.92 10.61 6.00
C GLU A 130 16.44 12.01 5.67
N GLN A 131 15.58 13.04 5.75
CA GLN A 131 15.98 14.43 5.60
C GLN A 131 16.99 14.88 6.66
N ASN A 132 16.80 14.47 7.92
CA ASN A 132 17.74 14.79 9.00
C ASN A 132 19.13 14.19 8.72
N MET A 133 19.18 12.91 8.30
CA MET A 133 20.44 12.27 7.93
C MET A 133 21.12 12.97 6.75
N GLN A 134 20.37 13.31 5.70
CA GLN A 134 20.93 14.05 4.55
C GLN A 134 21.47 15.43 4.97
N ASN A 135 20.75 16.14 5.86
CA ASN A 135 21.21 17.44 6.36
C ASN A 135 22.49 17.32 7.17
N LYS A 136 22.59 16.32 8.08
CA LYS A 136 23.82 16.06 8.83
C LYS A 136 25.00 15.74 7.91
N LEU A 137 24.77 14.94 6.86
CA LEU A 137 25.81 14.59 5.89
C LEU A 137 26.34 15.83 5.16
N LYS A 138 25.44 16.71 4.72
CA LYS A 138 25.81 18.00 4.08
C LYS A 138 26.63 18.89 5.00
N VAL A 139 26.30 18.95 6.30
CA VAL A 139 27.06 19.75 7.27
C VAL A 139 28.48 19.19 7.43
N VAL A 140 28.64 17.86 7.55
CA VAL A 140 29.95 17.22 7.63
C VAL A 140 30.78 17.49 6.38
N GLU A 141 30.17 17.39 5.20
CA GLU A 141 30.83 17.66 3.93
C GLU A 141 31.32 19.12 3.82
N GLN A 142 30.48 20.09 4.21
CA GLN A 142 30.87 21.50 4.26
C GLN A 142 32.03 21.76 5.23
N GLN A 143 32.01 21.11 6.39
CA GLN A 143 33.06 21.25 7.39
C GLN A 143 34.40 20.65 6.92
N PHE A 144 34.34 19.52 6.21
CA PHE A 144 35.52 18.92 5.58
C PHE A 144 36.08 19.81 4.47
N ASN A 145 35.23 20.31 3.56
CA ASN A 145 35.65 21.16 2.44
C ASN A 145 36.26 22.49 2.91
N SER A 146 35.66 23.14 3.91
CA SER A 146 36.23 24.37 4.51
C SER A 146 37.59 24.13 5.15
N THR A 147 37.77 22.99 5.82
CA THR A 147 39.06 22.59 6.41
C THR A 147 40.13 22.37 5.33
N LEU A 148 39.78 21.69 4.22
CA LEU A 148 40.69 21.51 3.08
C LEU A 148 41.09 22.85 2.46
N GLN A 149 40.13 23.74 2.20
CA GLN A 149 40.41 25.07 1.65
C GLN A 149 41.34 25.88 2.55
N SER A 150 41.10 25.86 3.87
CA SER A 150 41.97 26.51 4.85
C SER A 150 43.40 25.96 4.81
N ARG A 151 43.57 24.64 4.73
CA ARG A 151 44.89 23.99 4.61
C ARG A 151 45.59 24.35 3.31
N HIS A 152 44.89 24.34 2.17
CA HIS A 152 45.45 24.77 0.89
C HIS A 152 45.93 26.23 0.96
N HIS A 153 45.12 27.12 1.52
CA HIS A 153 45.49 28.52 1.69
C HIS A 153 46.73 28.68 2.59
N SER A 154 46.78 27.93 3.71
CA SER A 154 47.94 27.93 4.61
C SER A 154 49.21 27.41 3.93
N MET A 155 49.14 26.35 3.12
CA MET A 155 50.32 25.85 2.39
C MET A 155 50.81 26.84 1.34
N HIS A 156 49.91 27.51 0.63
CA HIS A 156 50.29 28.56 -0.32
C HIS A 156 50.99 29.74 0.37
N GLN A 157 50.55 30.15 1.57
CA GLN A 157 51.24 31.18 2.34
C GLN A 157 52.63 30.74 2.83
N LEU A 158 52.83 29.45 3.14
CA LEU A 158 54.14 28.91 3.53
C LEU A 158 55.10 28.80 2.32
N CYS A 159 54.63 28.36 1.16
CA CYS A 159 55.43 28.33 -0.07
C CYS A 159 55.80 29.74 -0.60
N GLY A 160 54.93 30.74 -0.39
CA GLY A 160 55.23 32.14 -0.75
C GLY A 160 56.25 32.85 0.14
N LYS A 161 56.68 32.21 1.25
CA LYS A 161 57.65 32.75 2.23
C LYS A 161 59.04 32.11 2.13
N VAL A 162 59.39 31.45 1.02
CA VAL A 162 60.79 31.10 0.75
C VAL A 162 61.46 32.31 0.10
N PRO A 163 62.36 33.03 0.79
CA PRO A 163 63.09 34.11 0.14
C PRO A 163 64.00 33.50 -0.93
N GLY A 164 63.87 33.98 -2.17
CA GLY A 164 64.73 33.65 -3.31
C GLY A 164 66.15 34.20 -3.12
N SER A 165 66.87 33.68 -2.13
CA SER A 165 68.19 34.15 -1.73
C SER A 165 69.00 32.95 -1.25
N LEU A 166 69.32 32.01 -2.15
CA LEU A 166 70.38 31.01 -1.93
C LEU A 166 70.80 30.31 -3.24
N TYR A 167 70.84 31.03 -4.37
CA TYR A 167 71.49 30.57 -5.60
C TYR A 167 72.41 31.67 -6.17
N HIS A 168 73.33 32.16 -5.34
CA HIS A 168 74.44 32.99 -5.82
C HIS A 168 75.68 32.86 -4.92
N HIS A 169 76.15 31.63 -4.72
CA HIS A 169 77.54 31.38 -4.30
C HIS A 169 77.81 29.90 -4.47
N LEU A 170 78.41 29.52 -5.60
CA LEU A 170 79.23 28.33 -5.82
C LEU A 170 79.48 28.26 -7.33
N TYR A 171 80.35 29.13 -7.86
CA TYR A 171 81.16 28.93 -9.08
C TYR A 171 81.99 30.21 -9.32
N GLN A 172 82.82 30.57 -8.35
CA GLN A 172 84.06 31.30 -8.64
C GLN A 172 85.13 30.78 -7.70
N GLY A 173 86.17 30.18 -8.27
CA GLY A 173 87.42 29.91 -7.58
C GLY A 173 87.83 28.45 -7.53
N GLU A 174 88.20 27.87 -8.67
CA GLU A 174 89.43 27.07 -8.72
C GLU A 174 90.27 27.52 -9.92
N ARG A 175 91.59 27.45 -9.71
CA ARG A 175 92.71 28.20 -10.30
C ARG A 175 92.89 28.10 -11.81
#